data_AF-A0A1G9GB49-F1
#
_entry.id   AF-A0A1G9GB49-F1
#
_cell.length_a   1.000
_cell.length_b   1.000
_cell.length_c   1.000
_cell.angle_alpha   90.00
_cell.angle_beta   90.00
_cell.angle_gamma   90.00
#
_symmetry.space_group_name_H-M   'P 1'
#
loop_
_entity.id
_entity.type
_entity.pdbx_description
1 polymer ?
#
loop_
_entity_poly.entity_id
_entity_poly.type
_entity_poly.pdbx_seq_one_letter_code
_entity_poly.pdbx_strand_id
1 'polypeptide(L)'
;MNTRKLKNAGLALLITSALASCKKDNNVKDELPVAGKYENGFFVINEGWFGHGTGSVSFFDNVSGTLKDSVFQKENPTSQGFAPTSSTVQFAAEFNHNLYVVSKARGSVVIADAKTLKEVGRIAGSTDYDWRAFVGLDENRGLLSASDGVYMINLKTYKPSFKLLGATGQTGDMLKAGKYIYVLNQSAGAIIYNAEDLTVVKKIAGVTLGFAQTLNQKVWYTKAKFLYSSNPQTLETDSVELPFTPATTWFTWFSSPIIASTKDNTVFLLKSSSFGGGKELYKYTEGNKSTLDKPFITTPDKQSFYRKNLGYNPQTNQIVTTTVQDGYGANYEVNNIYFHDAATGQLIKQIPYSGYYFPAMFVFHENSI
;
A
#
# COMPACT_ATOMS: atom_id res chain seq x y z
N MET A 1 42.58 89.11 4.46
CA MET A 1 44.02 89.37 4.65
C MET A 1 44.61 88.27 5.53
N ASN A 2 45.09 87.17 4.95
CA ASN A 2 46.41 86.62 5.27
C ASN A 2 46.69 85.37 4.44
N THR A 3 47.78 85.50 3.70
CA THR A 3 48.46 84.52 2.88
C THR A 3 49.28 83.55 3.74
N ARG A 4 49.44 82.32 3.27
CA ARG A 4 50.70 81.53 3.33
C ARG A 4 50.52 80.36 2.34
N LYS A 5 51.24 80.36 1.19
CA LYS A 5 52.63 79.89 1.02
C LYS A 5 52.73 78.40 1.42
N LEU A 6 53.24 77.44 0.64
CA LEU A 6 54.24 77.50 -0.43
C LEU A 6 54.41 76.08 -1.05
N LYS A 7 54.70 76.04 -2.36
CA LYS A 7 55.70 75.17 -3.07
C LYS A 7 55.48 73.66 -3.28
N ASN A 8 55.56 73.31 -4.58
CA ASN A 8 56.41 72.29 -5.23
C ASN A 8 56.18 70.82 -4.83
N ALA A 9 56.31 69.80 -5.68
CA ALA A 9 56.57 69.59 -7.10
C ALA A 9 56.43 68.06 -7.29
N GLY A 10 56.32 67.58 -8.53
CA GLY A 10 56.68 66.19 -8.85
C GLY A 10 55.52 65.28 -9.21
N LEU A 11 55.42 65.03 -10.51
CA LEU A 11 54.61 64.03 -11.18
C LEU A 11 55.07 62.61 -10.80
N ALA A 12 54.15 61.72 -10.42
CA ALA A 12 54.34 60.28 -10.50
C ALA A 12 53.00 59.58 -10.77
N LEU A 13 52.91 58.97 -11.96
CA LEU A 13 51.84 58.09 -12.41
C LEU A 13 51.85 56.82 -11.54
N LEU A 14 50.75 56.48 -10.88
CA LEU A 14 50.58 55.19 -10.21
C LEU A 14 49.31 54.50 -10.68
N ILE A 15 49.54 53.31 -11.23
CA ILE A 15 48.65 52.39 -11.91
C ILE A 15 47.60 51.86 -10.90
N THR A 16 46.32 52.05 -11.21
CA THR A 16 45.19 51.45 -10.51
C THR A 16 45.11 49.96 -10.82
N SER A 17 45.52 49.11 -9.87
CA SER A 17 45.18 47.68 -9.85
C SER A 17 43.78 47.50 -9.25
N ALA A 18 42.77 47.49 -10.12
CA ALA A 18 41.44 47.03 -9.74
C ALA A 18 41.48 45.51 -9.57
N LEU A 19 41.29 45.04 -8.32
CA LEU A 19 41.03 43.63 -8.03
C LEU A 19 39.67 43.25 -8.63
N ALA A 20 39.70 42.55 -9.76
CA ALA A 20 38.53 41.88 -10.31
C ALA A 20 38.17 40.69 -9.41
N SER A 21 37.12 40.86 -8.59
CA SER A 21 36.46 39.75 -7.92
C SER A 21 35.64 38.98 -8.97
N CYS A 22 36.20 37.89 -9.48
CA CYS A 22 35.44 36.90 -10.23
C CYS A 22 34.44 36.23 -9.28
N LYS A 23 33.18 36.69 -9.29
CA LYS A 23 32.07 35.85 -8.82
C LYS A 23 32.00 34.66 -9.76
N LYS A 24 32.38 33.48 -9.24
CA LYS A 24 32.09 32.21 -9.87
C LYS A 24 30.59 32.01 -9.71
N ASP A 25 29.84 32.20 -10.78
CA ASP A 25 28.45 31.80 -10.85
C ASP A 25 28.41 30.28 -10.74
N ASN A 26 28.21 29.78 -9.53
CA ASN A 26 27.89 28.38 -9.30
C ASN A 26 26.46 28.18 -9.79
N ASN A 27 26.33 27.86 -11.08
CA ASN A 27 25.17 27.15 -11.61
C ASN A 27 25.12 25.78 -10.94
N VAL A 28 24.63 25.73 -9.70
CA VAL A 28 24.08 24.49 -9.14
C VAL A 28 22.84 24.23 -9.97
N LYS A 29 22.99 23.40 -11.00
CA LYS A 29 21.84 22.68 -11.54
C LYS A 29 21.34 21.88 -10.35
N ASP A 30 20.20 22.25 -9.80
CA ASP A 30 19.43 21.34 -8.97
C ASP A 30 19.20 20.09 -9.84
N GLU A 31 20.02 19.05 -9.63
CA GLU A 31 19.75 17.75 -10.21
C GLU A 31 18.42 17.31 -9.61
N LEU A 32 17.36 17.39 -10.42
CA LEU A 32 16.11 16.73 -10.13
C LEU A 32 16.45 15.30 -9.68
N PRO A 33 15.94 14.83 -8.53
CA PRO A 33 16.30 13.52 -8.03
C PRO A 33 16.04 12.50 -9.13
N VAL A 34 17.09 11.74 -9.49
CA VAL A 34 16.97 10.68 -10.49
C VAL A 34 15.91 9.72 -10.00
N ALA A 35 14.84 9.58 -10.77
CA ALA A 35 13.75 8.69 -10.40
C ALA A 35 14.30 7.28 -10.21
N GLY A 36 14.00 6.69 -9.05
CA GLY A 36 14.36 5.31 -8.73
C GLY A 36 13.76 4.34 -9.74
N LYS A 37 14.44 3.21 -9.96
CA LYS A 37 14.05 2.18 -10.94
C LYS A 37 12.59 1.73 -10.83
N TYR A 38 12.05 1.78 -9.61
CA TYR A 38 10.70 1.35 -9.29
C TYR A 38 9.79 2.50 -8.85
N GLU A 39 10.03 3.76 -9.19
CA GLU A 39 9.17 4.87 -8.74
C GLU A 39 7.98 5.20 -9.66
N ASN A 40 8.12 4.97 -10.97
CA ASN A 40 7.07 5.31 -11.94
C ASN A 40 6.21 4.10 -12.31
N GLY A 41 5.42 3.66 -11.33
CA GLY A 41 4.65 2.44 -11.46
C GLY A 41 3.96 2.02 -10.17
N PHE A 42 3.70 0.73 -10.07
CA PHE A 42 3.21 0.11 -8.85
C PHE A 42 3.60 -1.37 -8.81
N PHE A 43 3.63 -1.93 -7.61
CA PHE A 43 3.91 -3.35 -7.42
C PHE A 43 2.63 -4.18 -7.51
N VAL A 44 2.76 -5.36 -8.10
CA VAL A 44 1.78 -6.44 -8.02
C VAL A 44 2.39 -7.53 -7.16
N ILE A 45 1.76 -7.81 -6.03
CA ILE A 45 2.20 -8.84 -5.10
C ILE A 45 1.53 -10.14 -5.52
N ASN A 46 2.29 -11.21 -5.75
CA ASN A 46 1.75 -12.51 -6.13
C ASN A 46 1.94 -13.52 -5.00
N GLU A 47 0.86 -14.22 -4.63
CA GLU A 47 0.84 -15.21 -3.55
C GLU A 47 1.82 -16.36 -3.75
N GLY A 48 2.08 -16.71 -5.01
CA GLY A 48 2.72 -17.97 -5.34
C GLY A 48 1.75 -19.14 -5.17
N TRP A 49 2.22 -20.33 -5.53
CA TRP A 49 1.44 -21.55 -5.41
C TRP A 49 1.87 -22.29 -4.16
N PHE A 50 1.01 -22.27 -3.13
CA PHE A 50 1.26 -22.95 -1.86
C PHE A 50 1.68 -24.41 -2.09
N GLY A 51 2.89 -24.75 -1.62
CA GLY A 51 3.49 -26.09 -1.78
C GLY A 51 4.32 -26.30 -3.05
N HIS A 52 4.33 -25.35 -3.99
CA HIS A 52 5.02 -25.46 -5.29
C HIS A 52 5.98 -24.31 -5.58
N GLY A 53 5.83 -23.17 -4.91
CA GLY A 53 6.72 -22.04 -5.06
C GLY A 53 6.35 -20.92 -4.11
N THR A 54 7.34 -20.09 -3.77
CA THR A 54 7.09 -18.86 -3.01
C THR A 54 6.34 -17.85 -3.87
N GLY A 55 5.80 -16.81 -3.26
CA GLY A 55 5.28 -15.65 -4.01
C GLY A 55 6.35 -14.90 -4.80
N SER A 56 5.90 -13.88 -5.54
CA SER A 56 6.77 -12.96 -6.28
C SER A 56 6.29 -11.52 -6.13
N VAL A 57 7.17 -10.57 -6.43
CA VAL A 57 6.80 -9.17 -6.61
C VAL A 57 7.03 -8.85 -8.09
N SER A 58 5.98 -8.43 -8.78
CA SER A 58 6.07 -7.85 -10.11
C SER A 58 5.96 -6.32 -10.01
N PHE A 59 6.45 -5.59 -11.00
CA PHE A 59 6.33 -4.14 -11.10
C PHE A 59 5.68 -3.76 -12.43
N PHE A 60 4.58 -3.04 -12.37
CA PHE A 60 3.98 -2.42 -13.54
C PHE A 60 4.64 -1.06 -13.78
N ASP A 61 5.36 -0.94 -14.89
CA ASP A 61 6.05 0.29 -15.28
C ASP A 61 5.12 1.17 -16.11
N ASN A 62 4.82 2.38 -15.63
CA ASN A 62 3.92 3.30 -16.31
C ASN A 62 4.52 3.88 -17.61
N VAL A 63 5.85 3.95 -17.73
CA VAL A 63 6.53 4.48 -18.92
C VAL A 63 6.44 3.49 -20.06
N SER A 64 6.87 2.24 -19.83
CA SER A 64 6.80 1.20 -20.85
C SER A 64 5.40 0.59 -20.97
N GLY A 65 4.55 0.74 -19.95
CA GLY A 65 3.23 0.15 -19.89
C GLY A 65 3.27 -1.38 -19.81
N THR A 66 4.32 -1.94 -19.19
CA THR A 66 4.57 -3.39 -19.12
C THR A 66 4.73 -3.88 -17.69
N LEU A 67 4.30 -5.13 -17.44
CA LEU A 67 4.50 -5.82 -16.18
C LEU A 67 5.85 -6.56 -16.20
N LYS A 68 6.76 -6.19 -15.30
CA LYS A 68 8.05 -6.83 -15.08
C LYS A 68 7.92 -7.79 -13.91
N ASP A 69 8.00 -9.09 -14.14
CA ASP A 69 7.85 -10.09 -13.07
C ASP A 69 9.13 -10.33 -12.26
N SER A 70 8.98 -10.85 -11.04
CA SER A 70 10.04 -11.34 -10.15
C SER A 70 11.15 -10.32 -9.93
N VAL A 71 10.75 -9.04 -9.78
CA VAL A 71 11.68 -7.91 -9.68
C VAL A 71 12.49 -7.96 -8.39
N PHE A 72 11.91 -8.42 -7.28
CA PHE A 72 12.65 -8.58 -6.03
C PHE A 72 13.80 -9.60 -6.16
N GLN A 73 13.53 -10.78 -6.71
CA GLN A 73 14.54 -11.83 -6.91
C GLN A 73 15.64 -11.39 -7.87
N LYS A 74 15.30 -10.66 -8.93
CA LYS A 74 16.27 -10.10 -9.89
C LYS A 74 17.19 -9.08 -9.23
N GLU A 75 16.68 -8.29 -8.30
CA GLU A 75 17.48 -7.32 -7.55
C GLU A 75 18.30 -7.97 -6.43
N ASN A 76 17.90 -9.14 -5.93
CA ASN A 76 18.53 -9.82 -4.81
C ASN A 76 18.85 -11.28 -5.16
N PRO A 77 19.77 -11.55 -6.10
CA PRO A 77 20.04 -12.92 -6.58
C PRO A 77 20.62 -13.86 -5.51
N THR A 78 21.16 -13.32 -4.43
CA THR A 78 21.71 -14.07 -3.28
C THR A 78 20.74 -14.14 -2.08
N SER A 79 19.57 -13.51 -2.18
CA SER A 79 18.56 -13.55 -1.11
C SER A 79 17.88 -14.91 -1.04
N GLN A 80 17.32 -15.22 0.12
CA GLN A 80 16.42 -16.36 0.31
C GLN A 80 15.03 -16.15 -0.31
N GLY A 81 14.80 -15.01 -0.99
CA GLY A 81 13.50 -14.67 -1.54
C GLY A 81 12.45 -14.60 -0.43
N PHE A 82 11.29 -15.17 -0.71
CA PHE A 82 10.18 -15.28 0.24
C PHE A 82 10.07 -16.68 0.86
N ALA A 83 11.21 -17.34 1.11
CA ALA A 83 11.24 -18.66 1.73
C ALA A 83 10.50 -18.71 3.09
N PRO A 84 10.00 -19.91 3.51
CA PRO A 84 10.10 -21.21 2.83
C PRO A 84 9.16 -21.34 1.62
N THR A 85 9.38 -22.34 0.76
CA THR A 85 8.52 -22.65 -0.40
C THR A 85 7.10 -23.08 -0.04
N SER A 86 6.87 -23.46 1.23
CA SER A 86 5.54 -23.69 1.79
C SER A 86 4.82 -22.39 2.19
N SER A 87 5.49 -21.24 2.15
CA SER A 87 4.88 -19.96 2.47
C SER A 87 4.26 -19.31 1.23
N THR A 88 3.46 -18.28 1.45
CA THR A 88 2.77 -17.58 0.37
C THR A 88 2.63 -16.10 0.72
N VAL A 89 2.96 -15.23 -0.25
CA VAL A 89 3.04 -13.78 -0.06
C VAL A 89 1.64 -13.17 -0.16
N GLN A 90 1.04 -12.78 0.95
CA GLN A 90 -0.37 -12.38 0.95
C GLN A 90 -0.58 -10.87 1.06
N PHE A 91 0.42 -10.14 1.54
CA PHE A 91 0.32 -8.73 1.83
C PHE A 91 1.63 -8.00 1.57
N ALA A 92 1.53 -6.73 1.17
CA ALA A 92 2.65 -5.82 1.28
C ALA A 92 2.16 -4.39 1.53
N ALA A 93 3.02 -3.58 2.13
CA ALA A 93 2.79 -2.15 2.29
C ALA A 93 4.11 -1.40 2.18
N GLU A 94 4.08 -0.22 1.56
CA GLU A 94 5.18 0.72 1.63
C GLU A 94 5.06 1.54 2.91
N PHE A 95 6.16 1.76 3.61
CA PHE A 95 6.22 2.64 4.77
C PHE A 95 7.66 3.12 5.00
N ASN A 96 7.85 4.42 5.20
CA ASN A 96 9.16 5.01 5.48
C ASN A 96 10.25 4.55 4.48
N HIS A 97 9.97 4.74 3.18
CA HIS A 97 10.82 4.37 2.04
C HIS A 97 11.06 2.88 1.81
N ASN A 98 10.48 2.00 2.62
CA ASN A 98 10.66 0.56 2.49
C ASN A 98 9.36 -0.14 2.11
N LEU A 99 9.47 -1.13 1.22
CA LEU A 99 8.42 -2.11 0.95
C LEU A 99 8.54 -3.27 1.93
N TYR A 100 7.49 -3.49 2.72
CA TYR A 100 7.35 -4.64 3.64
C TYR A 100 6.51 -5.71 2.94
N VAL A 101 7.12 -6.82 2.57
CA VAL A 101 6.46 -7.95 1.91
C VAL A 101 6.24 -9.06 2.94
N VAL A 102 4.98 -9.41 3.19
CA VAL A 102 4.55 -10.29 4.28
C VAL A 102 4.05 -11.62 3.73
N SER A 103 4.70 -12.71 4.15
CA SER A 103 4.29 -14.07 3.81
C SER A 103 3.55 -14.75 4.97
N LYS A 104 2.39 -15.32 4.67
CA LYS A 104 1.66 -16.23 5.58
C LYS A 104 2.24 -17.65 5.50
N ALA A 105 1.63 -18.57 6.23
CA ALA A 105 2.04 -19.96 6.38
C ALA A 105 3.50 -20.09 6.85
N ARG A 106 3.80 -19.42 7.98
CA ARG A 106 5.13 -19.42 8.63
C ARG A 106 6.23 -18.78 7.77
N GLY A 107 5.82 -17.92 6.85
CA GLY A 107 6.69 -17.18 5.96
C GLY A 107 7.44 -16.04 6.61
N SER A 108 8.44 -15.52 5.89
CA SER A 108 9.19 -14.33 6.30
C SER A 108 8.40 -13.04 6.12
N VAL A 109 8.87 -11.98 6.79
CA VAL A 109 8.63 -10.60 6.35
C VAL A 109 9.94 -10.09 5.77
N VAL A 110 9.91 -9.73 4.49
CA VAL A 110 11.07 -9.16 3.78
C VAL A 110 10.89 -7.65 3.72
N ILE A 111 11.95 -6.91 4.05
CA ILE A 111 11.98 -5.45 3.97
C ILE A 111 12.98 -5.06 2.90
N ALA A 112 12.54 -4.31 1.91
CA ALA A 112 13.36 -3.83 0.81
C ALA A 112 13.21 -2.32 0.64
N ASP A 113 14.26 -1.64 0.22
CA ASP A 113 14.16 -0.24 -0.21
C ASP A 113 13.17 -0.15 -1.39
N ALA A 114 12.16 0.72 -1.30
CA ALA A 114 11.06 0.74 -2.26
C ALA A 114 11.49 1.22 -3.66
N LYS A 115 12.59 1.98 -3.77
CA LYS A 115 13.07 2.56 -5.03
C LYS A 115 13.97 1.60 -5.81
N THR A 116 14.72 0.77 -5.10
CA THR A 116 15.75 -0.14 -5.66
C THR A 116 15.38 -1.62 -5.52
N LEU A 117 14.42 -1.94 -4.64
CA LEU A 117 14.07 -3.29 -4.18
C LEU A 117 15.22 -4.10 -3.56
N LYS A 118 16.35 -3.48 -3.20
CA LYS A 118 17.40 -4.19 -2.45
C LYS A 118 16.90 -4.52 -1.05
N GLU A 119 17.11 -5.75 -0.61
CA GLU A 119 16.75 -6.21 0.74
C GLU A 119 17.59 -5.44 1.78
N VAL A 120 16.92 -4.78 2.72
CA VAL A 120 17.53 -4.00 3.81
C VAL A 120 17.29 -4.64 5.18
N GLY A 121 16.42 -5.64 5.26
CA GLY A 121 16.15 -6.36 6.49
C GLY A 121 15.11 -7.47 6.31
N ARG A 122 15.01 -8.33 7.32
CA ARG A 122 14.01 -9.39 7.33
C ARG A 122 13.65 -9.88 8.73
N ILE A 123 12.41 -10.34 8.86
CA ILE A 123 12.00 -11.29 9.89
C ILE A 123 11.96 -12.66 9.21
N ALA A 124 12.83 -13.58 9.62
CA ALA A 124 12.87 -14.92 9.04
C ALA A 124 11.55 -15.67 9.27
N GLY A 125 11.19 -16.57 8.34
CA GLY A 125 10.08 -17.50 8.56
C GLY A 125 10.34 -18.36 9.78
N SER A 126 9.31 -18.58 10.60
CA SER A 126 9.38 -19.32 11.86
C SER A 126 8.07 -20.08 12.11
N THR A 127 8.15 -21.18 12.85
CA THR A 127 6.97 -21.89 13.37
C THR A 127 6.17 -21.08 14.38
N ASP A 128 6.79 -20.07 14.98
CA ASP A 128 6.20 -19.24 16.05
C ASP A 128 5.18 -18.23 15.52
N TYR A 129 5.28 -17.88 14.23
CA TYR A 129 4.50 -16.80 13.64
C TYR A 129 3.85 -17.22 12.32
N ASP A 130 2.61 -16.79 12.12
CA ASP A 130 1.93 -16.85 10.82
C ASP A 130 1.38 -15.46 10.51
N TRP A 131 2.21 -14.66 9.84
CA TRP A 131 1.98 -13.24 9.58
C TRP A 131 0.85 -12.99 8.58
N ARG A 132 0.20 -11.82 8.71
CA ARG A 132 -0.94 -11.43 7.87
C ARG A 132 -0.74 -10.05 7.23
N ALA A 133 -0.82 -8.98 8.00
CA ALA A 133 -0.69 -7.61 7.50
C ALA A 133 0.31 -6.79 8.32
N PHE A 134 0.84 -5.74 7.69
CA PHE A 134 1.76 -4.78 8.31
C PHE A 134 1.12 -3.39 8.33
N VAL A 135 1.37 -2.62 9.40
CA VAL A 135 1.12 -1.18 9.43
C VAL A 135 2.26 -0.46 10.17
N GLY A 136 2.79 0.59 9.56
CA GLY A 136 3.76 1.47 10.23
C GLY A 136 3.08 2.45 11.17
N LEU A 137 3.70 2.74 12.33
CA LEU A 137 3.17 3.71 13.29
C LEU A 137 3.96 5.01 13.27
N ASP A 138 5.28 4.89 13.29
CA ASP A 138 6.28 5.96 13.23
C ASP A 138 7.63 5.38 12.75
N GLU A 139 8.69 6.18 12.73
CA GLU A 139 10.01 5.75 12.25
C GLU A 139 10.68 4.61 13.04
N ASN A 140 10.17 4.28 14.24
CA ASN A 140 10.72 3.27 15.13
C ASN A 140 9.79 2.07 15.33
N ARG A 141 8.49 2.26 15.18
CA ARG A 141 7.45 1.28 15.53
C ARG A 141 6.57 0.92 14.34
N GLY A 142 6.34 -0.37 14.17
CA GLY A 142 5.32 -0.92 13.28
C GLY A 142 4.59 -2.08 13.96
N LEU A 143 3.45 -2.50 13.39
CA LEU A 143 2.71 -3.66 13.86
C LEU A 143 2.64 -4.72 12.76
N LEU A 144 2.74 -5.98 13.16
CA LEU A 144 2.41 -7.14 12.34
C LEU A 144 1.23 -7.89 12.96
N SER A 145 0.16 -8.05 12.19
CA SER A 145 -0.90 -8.98 12.57
C SER A 145 -0.52 -10.40 12.17
N ALA A 146 -1.10 -11.35 12.89
CA ALA A 146 -0.82 -12.76 12.74
C ALA A 146 -2.09 -13.60 12.96
N SER A 147 -1.97 -14.90 12.71
CA SER A 147 -2.98 -15.92 12.99
C SER A 147 -3.46 -15.97 14.45
N ASP A 148 -2.73 -15.35 15.36
CA ASP A 148 -2.97 -15.42 16.80
C ASP A 148 -3.04 -14.05 17.51
N GLY A 149 -2.86 -12.92 16.81
CA GLY A 149 -2.97 -11.58 17.40
C GLY A 149 -2.18 -10.51 16.64
N VAL A 150 -1.66 -9.52 17.36
CA VAL A 150 -0.84 -8.42 16.80
C VAL A 150 0.47 -8.29 17.58
N TYR A 151 1.58 -8.10 16.88
CA TYR A 151 2.91 -7.95 17.44
C TYR A 151 3.47 -6.56 17.14
N MET A 152 4.05 -5.92 18.16
CA MET A 152 4.86 -4.73 17.99
C MET A 152 6.21 -5.11 17.38
N ILE A 153 6.65 -4.38 16.36
CA ILE A 153 7.91 -4.57 15.66
C ILE A 153 8.79 -3.33 15.83
N ASN A 154 10.05 -3.54 16.23
CA ASN A 154 11.07 -2.50 16.19
C ASN A 154 11.58 -2.35 14.75
N LEU A 155 11.35 -1.20 14.11
CA LEU A 155 11.70 -0.97 12.70
C LEU A 155 13.20 -0.68 12.46
N LYS A 156 14.00 -0.47 13.51
CA LYS A 156 15.46 -0.35 13.38
C LYS A 156 16.15 -1.72 13.38
N THR A 157 15.57 -2.71 14.06
CA THR A 157 16.14 -4.07 14.15
C THR A 157 15.34 -5.12 13.38
N TYR A 158 14.14 -4.78 12.92
CA TYR A 158 13.15 -5.70 12.33
C TYR A 158 12.89 -6.92 13.20
N LYS A 159 12.71 -6.72 14.52
CA LYS A 159 12.42 -7.81 15.46
C LYS A 159 11.06 -7.62 16.12
N PRO A 160 10.27 -8.70 16.27
CA PRO A 160 9.11 -8.69 17.17
C PRO A 160 9.56 -8.36 18.60
N SER A 161 8.81 -7.47 19.25
CA SER A 161 9.05 -7.02 20.61
C SER A 161 8.08 -7.70 21.58
N PHE A 162 6.79 -7.37 21.52
CA PHE A 162 5.75 -7.98 22.35
C PHE A 162 4.42 -8.07 21.60
N LYS A 163 3.55 -8.94 22.08
CA LYS A 163 2.19 -9.10 21.56
C LYS A 163 1.24 -8.11 22.24
N LEU A 164 0.42 -7.41 21.46
CA LEU A 164 -0.56 -6.46 21.98
C LEU A 164 -1.68 -7.22 22.72
N LEU A 165 -2.15 -6.62 23.81
CA LEU A 165 -3.29 -7.14 24.57
C LEU A 165 -4.60 -6.98 23.79
N GLY A 166 -5.56 -7.87 24.05
CA GLY A 166 -6.93 -7.75 23.54
C GLY A 166 -7.18 -8.26 22.12
N ALA A 167 -6.13 -8.52 21.33
CA ALA A 167 -6.19 -9.21 20.04
C ALA A 167 -5.74 -10.67 20.19
N THR A 168 -6.69 -11.59 20.10
CA THR A 168 -6.44 -13.04 20.14
C THR A 168 -6.98 -13.69 18.89
N GLY A 169 -6.31 -14.74 18.42
CA GLY A 169 -6.72 -15.47 17.23
C GLY A 169 -6.50 -14.69 15.94
N GLN A 170 -7.17 -15.13 14.86
CA GLN A 170 -6.91 -14.66 13.51
C GLN A 170 -7.10 -13.15 13.39
N THR A 171 -6.02 -12.45 13.07
CA THR A 171 -6.00 -11.00 12.93
C THR A 171 -5.38 -10.62 11.60
N GLY A 172 -6.00 -9.67 10.90
CA GLY A 172 -5.75 -9.39 9.49
C GLY A 172 -5.38 -7.94 9.27
N ASP A 173 -6.10 -7.27 8.37
CA ASP A 173 -5.82 -5.89 7.98
C ASP A 173 -5.77 -4.94 9.19
N MET A 174 -4.88 -3.95 9.08
CA MET A 174 -4.73 -2.89 10.05
C MET A 174 -4.59 -1.55 9.34
N LEU A 175 -5.07 -0.48 9.97
CA LEU A 175 -4.96 0.87 9.46
C LEU A 175 -4.73 1.84 10.63
N LYS A 176 -3.65 2.61 10.56
CA LYS A 176 -3.43 3.76 11.46
C LYS A 176 -4.15 4.97 10.90
N ALA A 177 -5.04 5.57 11.69
CA ALA A 177 -5.79 6.76 11.31
C ALA A 177 -5.89 7.70 12.52
N GLY A 178 -5.33 8.90 12.38
CA GLY A 178 -5.27 9.86 13.49
C GLY A 178 -4.56 9.27 14.71
N LYS A 179 -5.21 9.32 15.87
CA LYS A 179 -4.73 8.79 17.15
C LYS A 179 -5.05 7.31 17.37
N TYR A 180 -5.67 6.65 16.39
CA TYR A 180 -6.12 5.26 16.54
C TYR A 180 -5.51 4.32 15.51
N ILE A 181 -5.52 3.04 15.86
CA ILE A 181 -5.19 1.93 14.96
C ILE A 181 -6.41 1.02 14.93
N TYR A 182 -6.97 0.83 13.74
CA TYR A 182 -8.07 -0.09 13.49
C TYR A 182 -7.48 -1.44 13.10
N VAL A 183 -7.89 -2.50 13.79
CA VAL A 183 -7.38 -3.86 13.61
C VAL A 183 -8.56 -4.80 13.34
N LEU A 184 -8.54 -5.47 12.20
CA LEU A 184 -9.56 -6.45 11.82
C LEU A 184 -9.22 -7.80 12.47
N ASN A 185 -10.17 -8.38 13.21
CA ASN A 185 -9.99 -9.62 13.95
C ASN A 185 -11.21 -10.53 13.77
N GLN A 186 -10.98 -11.82 13.54
CA GLN A 186 -12.03 -12.77 13.17
C GLN A 186 -13.13 -12.90 14.20
N SER A 187 -12.77 -12.94 15.49
CA SER A 187 -13.74 -13.17 16.56
C SER A 187 -14.30 -11.86 17.11
N ALA A 188 -13.47 -10.82 17.22
CA ALA A 188 -13.86 -9.54 17.79
C ALA A 188 -14.53 -8.58 16.79
N GLY A 189 -14.44 -8.83 15.48
CA GLY A 189 -14.79 -7.87 14.43
C GLY A 189 -13.66 -6.86 14.23
N ALA A 190 -13.77 -5.67 14.82
CA ALA A 190 -12.67 -4.71 14.85
C ALA A 190 -12.23 -4.41 16.29
N ILE A 191 -10.93 -4.22 16.49
CA ILE A 191 -10.32 -3.74 17.72
C ILE A 191 -9.66 -2.41 17.39
N ILE A 192 -9.97 -1.38 18.18
CA ILE A 192 -9.43 -0.04 18.04
C ILE A 192 -8.44 0.18 19.17
N TYR A 193 -7.19 0.43 18.82
CA TYR A 193 -6.12 0.77 19.75
C TYR A 193 -5.82 2.27 19.72
N ASN A 194 -5.34 2.82 20.82
CA ASN A 194 -4.65 4.11 20.82
C ASN A 194 -3.26 3.92 20.19
N ALA A 195 -2.89 4.79 19.25
CA ALA A 195 -1.63 4.68 18.52
C ALA A 195 -0.39 5.06 19.35
N GLU A 196 -0.56 5.82 20.43
CA GLU A 196 0.52 6.26 21.30
C GLU A 196 0.95 5.14 22.25
N ASP A 197 -0.01 4.61 23.02
CA ASP A 197 0.24 3.66 24.11
C ASP A 197 -0.21 2.21 23.81
N LEU A 198 -0.87 1.98 22.68
CA LEU A 198 -1.34 0.66 22.22
C LEU A 198 -2.34 0.00 23.17
N THR A 199 -3.06 0.78 23.95
CA THR A 199 -4.18 0.29 24.77
C THR A 199 -5.43 0.11 23.91
N VAL A 200 -6.26 -0.87 24.25
CA VAL A 200 -7.55 -1.09 23.57
C VAL A 200 -8.53 0.01 24.01
N VAL A 201 -9.03 0.76 23.04
CA VAL A 201 -10.00 1.84 23.24
C VAL A 201 -11.43 1.33 23.03
N LYS A 202 -11.66 0.53 21.99
CA LYS A 202 -13.01 0.07 21.61
C LYS A 202 -12.94 -1.25 20.84
N LYS A 203 -13.98 -2.07 20.95
CA LYS A 203 -14.23 -3.23 20.07
C LYS A 203 -15.55 -3.05 19.34
N ILE A 204 -15.59 -3.43 18.06
CA ILE A 204 -16.79 -3.37 17.22
C ILE A 204 -17.07 -4.77 16.70
N ALA A 205 -18.08 -5.43 17.27
CA ALA A 205 -18.45 -6.78 16.89
C ALA A 205 -19.00 -6.86 15.45
N GLY A 206 -18.70 -7.96 14.77
CA GLY A 206 -19.29 -8.31 13.48
C GLY A 206 -18.76 -7.53 12.27
N VAL A 207 -17.65 -6.80 12.41
CA VAL A 207 -16.95 -6.21 11.26
C VAL A 207 -16.41 -7.32 10.37
N THR A 208 -16.71 -7.26 9.07
CA THR A 208 -16.38 -8.31 8.10
C THR A 208 -15.21 -7.95 7.20
N LEU A 209 -15.14 -6.72 6.70
CA LEU A 209 -14.06 -6.18 5.87
C LEU A 209 -13.62 -4.82 6.39
N GLY A 210 -12.35 -4.48 6.19
CA GLY A 210 -11.77 -3.18 6.52
C GLY A 210 -10.26 -3.18 6.33
N PHE A 211 -9.58 -2.05 6.29
CA PHE A 211 -10.11 -0.70 6.39
C PHE A 211 -9.65 0.13 5.20
N ALA A 212 -10.47 1.09 4.79
CA ALA A 212 -10.09 2.12 3.81
C ALA A 212 -10.24 3.50 4.43
N GLN A 213 -9.42 4.47 4.04
CA GLN A 213 -9.47 5.84 4.57
C GLN A 213 -9.73 6.84 3.44
N THR A 214 -10.81 7.61 3.56
CA THR A 214 -11.12 8.71 2.61
C THR A 214 -10.41 10.00 2.99
N LEU A 215 -10.39 10.97 2.08
CA LEU A 215 -9.68 12.25 2.24
C LEU A 215 -10.12 13.06 3.46
N ASN A 216 -11.40 12.95 3.87
CA ASN A 216 -11.90 13.52 5.13
C ASN A 216 -11.46 12.74 6.40
N GLN A 217 -10.46 11.88 6.26
CA GLN A 217 -9.89 11.02 7.30
C GLN A 217 -10.81 9.93 7.85
N LYS A 218 -12.08 9.83 7.41
CA LYS A 218 -12.98 8.77 7.89
C LYS A 218 -12.47 7.39 7.50
N VAL A 219 -12.60 6.46 8.44
CA VAL A 219 -12.23 5.05 8.27
C VAL A 219 -13.47 4.25 7.94
N TRP A 220 -13.39 3.46 6.86
CA TRP A 220 -14.50 2.69 6.32
C TRP A 220 -14.30 1.19 6.51
N TYR A 221 -15.39 0.51 6.86
CA TYR A 221 -15.43 -0.93 7.09
C TYR A 221 -16.86 -1.46 6.91
N THR A 222 -17.01 -2.77 6.71
CA THR A 222 -18.32 -3.39 6.52
C THR A 222 -18.74 -4.18 7.74
N LYS A 223 -20.06 -4.22 8.00
CA LYS A 223 -20.68 -5.06 9.03
C LYS A 223 -22.09 -5.42 8.57
N ALA A 224 -22.41 -6.71 8.57
CA ALA A 224 -23.64 -7.22 7.96
C ALA A 224 -23.82 -6.64 6.54
N LYS A 225 -25.01 -6.11 6.19
CA LYS A 225 -25.30 -5.50 4.89
C LYS A 225 -24.98 -3.99 4.80
N PHE A 226 -24.08 -3.47 5.63
CA PHE A 226 -23.80 -2.03 5.71
C PHE A 226 -22.32 -1.72 5.55
N LEU A 227 -22.05 -0.59 4.91
CA LEU A 227 -20.76 0.09 4.88
C LEU A 227 -20.79 1.21 5.92
N TYR A 228 -19.97 1.09 6.95
CA TYR A 228 -19.83 2.05 8.03
C TYR A 228 -18.65 2.99 7.77
N SER A 229 -18.79 4.23 8.20
CA SER A 229 -17.68 5.16 8.41
C SER A 229 -17.45 5.38 9.90
N SER A 230 -16.22 5.70 10.29
CA SER A 230 -15.82 6.07 11.64
C SER A 230 -14.89 7.28 11.60
N ASN A 231 -15.21 8.31 12.38
CA ASN A 231 -14.33 9.46 12.57
C ASN A 231 -13.15 9.05 13.48
N PRO A 232 -11.88 9.08 13.02
CA PRO A 232 -10.74 8.62 13.84
C PRO A 232 -10.29 9.61 14.92
N GLN A 233 -11.04 10.66 15.19
CA GLN A 233 -10.85 11.56 16.33
C GLN A 233 -11.88 11.27 17.43
N THR A 234 -13.16 11.11 17.06
CA THR A 234 -14.29 10.95 17.99
C THR A 234 -14.82 9.52 18.13
N LEU A 235 -14.52 8.63 17.17
CA LEU A 235 -15.11 7.28 17.02
C LEU A 235 -16.62 7.27 16.78
N GLU A 236 -17.20 8.42 16.40
CA GLU A 236 -18.57 8.50 15.90
C GLU A 236 -18.68 7.78 14.56
N THR A 237 -19.81 7.10 14.36
CA THR A 237 -20.03 6.26 13.20
C THR A 237 -21.30 6.65 12.46
N ASP A 238 -21.26 6.52 11.14
CA ASP A 238 -22.43 6.58 10.25
C ASP A 238 -22.41 5.36 9.32
N SER A 239 -23.50 5.07 8.61
CA SER A 239 -23.58 3.92 7.72
C SER A 239 -24.49 4.11 6.52
N VAL A 240 -24.18 3.42 5.44
CA VAL A 240 -25.05 3.24 4.28
C VAL A 240 -25.30 1.75 4.05
N GLU A 241 -26.52 1.41 3.67
CA GLU A 241 -26.87 0.03 3.29
C GLU A 241 -26.25 -0.32 1.93
N LEU A 242 -25.61 -1.48 1.86
CA LEU A 242 -25.08 -2.07 0.65
C LEU A 242 -26.14 -2.96 -0.03
N PRO A 243 -26.12 -3.09 -1.37
CA PRO A 243 -27.04 -3.97 -2.10
C PRO A 243 -26.67 -5.45 -1.99
N PHE A 244 -25.69 -5.80 -1.15
CA PHE A 244 -25.23 -7.15 -0.86
C PHE A 244 -24.67 -7.23 0.56
N THR A 245 -24.48 -8.46 1.06
CA THR A 245 -23.78 -8.70 2.33
C THR A 245 -22.33 -9.08 2.03
N PRO A 246 -21.32 -8.26 2.41
CA PRO A 246 -19.91 -8.58 2.19
C PRO A 246 -19.48 -9.82 2.99
N ALA A 247 -18.79 -10.73 2.32
CA ALA A 247 -18.26 -11.96 2.92
C ALA A 247 -16.97 -11.70 3.71
N THR A 248 -16.70 -12.51 4.73
CA THR A 248 -15.42 -12.48 5.46
C THR A 248 -14.31 -13.18 4.69
N THR A 249 -13.05 -12.81 4.94
CA THR A 249 -11.89 -13.36 4.21
C THR A 249 -11.13 -14.49 4.93
N TRP A 250 -11.50 -14.86 6.16
CA TRP A 250 -10.62 -15.58 7.10
C TRP A 250 -10.15 -16.99 6.75
N PHE A 251 -10.87 -17.77 5.93
CA PHE A 251 -10.54 -19.18 5.72
C PHE A 251 -9.16 -19.38 5.09
N THR A 252 -8.95 -18.87 3.88
CA THR A 252 -7.62 -18.81 3.27
C THR A 252 -6.88 -17.52 3.61
N TRP A 253 -7.53 -16.59 4.33
CA TRP A 253 -7.15 -15.20 4.59
C TRP A 253 -6.52 -14.44 3.41
N PHE A 254 -7.18 -13.36 3.04
CA PHE A 254 -6.64 -12.33 2.17
C PHE A 254 -7.09 -10.96 2.67
N SER A 255 -6.33 -9.92 2.30
CA SER A 255 -6.64 -8.54 2.65
C SER A 255 -8.00 -8.12 2.10
N SER A 256 -8.71 -7.29 2.83
CA SER A 256 -10.06 -6.86 2.52
C SER A 256 -10.14 -6.17 1.15
N PRO A 257 -11.09 -6.54 0.28
CA PRO A 257 -11.30 -5.94 -1.03
C PRO A 257 -12.06 -4.61 -0.93
N ILE A 258 -11.51 -3.68 -0.14
CA ILE A 258 -12.01 -2.33 0.07
C ILE A 258 -10.84 -1.34 -0.03
N ILE A 259 -11.04 -0.28 -0.81
CA ILE A 259 -10.08 0.81 -0.98
C ILE A 259 -10.83 2.14 -0.99
N ALA A 260 -10.09 3.25 -0.87
CA ALA A 260 -10.65 4.58 -0.96
C ALA A 260 -9.94 5.39 -2.05
N SER A 261 -10.65 6.37 -2.58
CA SER A 261 -10.12 7.42 -3.44
C SER A 261 -9.17 8.32 -2.66
N THR A 262 -8.11 8.77 -3.32
CA THR A 262 -7.22 9.82 -2.79
C THR A 262 -7.59 11.21 -3.30
N LYS A 263 -8.68 11.34 -4.08
CA LYS A 263 -9.13 12.62 -4.69
C LYS A 263 -10.45 13.14 -4.11
N ASP A 264 -11.26 12.26 -3.55
CA ASP A 264 -12.58 12.58 -2.99
C ASP A 264 -12.97 11.59 -1.87
N ASN A 265 -14.17 11.75 -1.32
CA ASN A 265 -14.69 10.88 -0.25
C ASN A 265 -15.43 9.66 -0.82
N THR A 266 -14.75 8.92 -1.70
CA THR A 266 -15.28 7.71 -2.35
C THR A 266 -14.59 6.45 -1.83
N VAL A 267 -15.39 5.41 -1.59
CA VAL A 267 -14.95 4.05 -1.28
C VAL A 267 -15.32 3.11 -2.42
N PHE A 268 -14.43 2.16 -2.72
CA PHE A 268 -14.67 1.08 -3.67
C PHE A 268 -14.56 -0.26 -2.96
N LEU A 269 -15.49 -1.17 -3.23
CA LEU A 269 -15.51 -2.50 -2.61
C LEU A 269 -16.00 -3.59 -3.55
N LEU A 270 -15.33 -4.74 -3.55
CA LEU A 270 -15.77 -5.89 -4.34
C LEU A 270 -16.92 -6.61 -3.65
N LYS A 271 -17.89 -7.05 -4.46
CA LYS A 271 -18.85 -8.08 -4.06
C LYS A 271 -18.21 -9.44 -4.34
N SER A 272 -17.57 -9.97 -3.30
CA SER A 272 -16.80 -11.21 -3.36
C SER A 272 -17.40 -12.30 -2.47
N SER A 273 -17.10 -13.56 -2.81
CA SER A 273 -17.36 -14.71 -1.94
C SER A 273 -16.30 -14.82 -0.84
N SER A 274 -16.51 -15.70 0.15
CA SER A 274 -15.53 -15.91 1.23
C SER A 274 -14.16 -16.44 0.77
N PHE A 275 -14.10 -17.06 -0.41
CA PHE A 275 -12.83 -17.48 -1.04
C PHE A 275 -12.18 -16.36 -1.89
N GLY A 276 -12.82 -15.19 -1.93
CA GLY A 276 -12.42 -14.06 -2.77
C GLY A 276 -13.13 -14.03 -4.12
N GLY A 277 -12.69 -13.08 -4.94
CA GLY A 277 -13.10 -12.91 -6.33
C GLY A 277 -14.47 -12.29 -6.54
N GLY A 278 -15.21 -12.75 -7.54
CA GLY A 278 -16.47 -12.15 -7.96
C GLY A 278 -16.33 -11.31 -9.22
N LYS A 279 -17.45 -10.75 -9.67
CA LYS A 279 -17.54 -10.04 -10.96
C LYS A 279 -17.90 -8.56 -10.83
N GLU A 280 -18.30 -8.11 -9.64
CA GLU A 280 -18.87 -6.77 -9.43
C GLU A 280 -18.04 -5.96 -8.43
N LEU A 281 -17.63 -4.77 -8.84
CA LEU A 281 -17.08 -3.72 -7.99
C LEU A 281 -18.16 -2.66 -7.77
N TYR A 282 -18.39 -2.27 -6.52
CA TYR A 282 -19.30 -1.17 -6.17
C TYR A 282 -18.52 0.07 -5.76
N LYS A 283 -19.13 1.24 -5.99
CA LYS A 283 -18.60 2.56 -5.63
C LYS A 283 -19.60 3.24 -4.68
N TYR A 284 -19.10 3.78 -3.57
CA TYR A 284 -19.88 4.65 -2.71
C TYR A 284 -19.19 5.99 -2.56
N THR A 285 -19.83 7.06 -3.04
CA THR A 285 -19.40 8.44 -2.73
C THR A 285 -20.22 8.92 -1.54
N GLU A 286 -19.55 9.36 -0.49
CA GLU A 286 -20.19 9.74 0.77
C GLU A 286 -21.33 10.75 0.57
N GLY A 287 -22.50 10.46 1.14
CA GLY A 287 -23.71 11.27 1.02
C GLY A 287 -24.53 11.01 -0.25
N ASN A 288 -24.04 10.20 -1.19
CA ASN A 288 -24.73 9.86 -2.42
C ASN A 288 -25.03 8.36 -2.52
N LYS A 289 -26.15 7.93 -1.92
CA LYS A 289 -26.57 6.51 -1.94
C LYS A 289 -26.77 5.95 -3.35
N SER A 290 -27.15 6.77 -4.33
CA SER A 290 -27.44 6.30 -5.69
C SER A 290 -26.24 5.70 -6.42
N THR A 291 -25.00 5.97 -5.97
CA THR A 291 -23.81 5.33 -6.56
C THR A 291 -23.76 3.82 -6.30
N LEU A 292 -24.57 3.31 -5.36
CA LEU A 292 -24.69 1.89 -5.02
C LEU A 292 -25.80 1.16 -5.79
N ASP A 293 -26.63 1.86 -6.58
CA ASP A 293 -27.82 1.26 -7.22
C ASP A 293 -27.46 0.17 -8.24
N LYS A 294 -26.23 0.20 -8.76
CA LYS A 294 -25.70 -0.80 -9.69
C LYS A 294 -24.19 -0.98 -9.48
N PRO A 295 -23.62 -2.12 -9.93
CA PRO A 295 -22.17 -2.28 -10.01
C PRO A 295 -21.53 -1.11 -10.77
N PHE A 296 -20.41 -0.61 -10.25
CA PHE A 296 -19.60 0.43 -10.86
C PHE A 296 -18.72 -0.14 -11.99
N ILE A 297 -18.11 -1.30 -11.76
CA ILE A 297 -17.36 -2.08 -12.76
C ILE A 297 -17.82 -3.53 -12.70
N THR A 298 -18.03 -4.14 -13.87
CA THR A 298 -18.26 -5.58 -14.01
C THR A 298 -17.14 -6.20 -14.83
N THR A 299 -16.63 -7.35 -14.41
CA THR A 299 -15.58 -8.06 -15.16
C THR A 299 -16.09 -8.52 -16.54
N PRO A 300 -15.20 -8.67 -17.54
CA PRO A 300 -15.57 -9.30 -18.81
C PRO A 300 -16.06 -10.74 -18.63
N ASP A 301 -16.70 -11.24 -19.67
CA ASP A 301 -17.21 -12.62 -19.67
C ASP A 301 -16.07 -13.63 -19.46
N LYS A 302 -16.35 -14.70 -18.70
CA LYS A 302 -15.37 -15.72 -18.27
C LYS A 302 -14.17 -15.21 -17.46
N GLN A 303 -14.22 -13.99 -16.95
CA GLN A 303 -13.20 -13.44 -16.05
C GLN A 303 -13.82 -13.13 -14.69
N SER A 304 -13.04 -13.32 -13.64
CA SER A 304 -13.39 -12.93 -12.27
C SER A 304 -12.22 -12.22 -11.62
N PHE A 305 -12.52 -11.28 -10.74
CA PHE A 305 -11.50 -10.76 -9.83
C PHE A 305 -10.88 -11.92 -9.05
N TYR A 306 -9.63 -11.78 -8.65
CA TYR A 306 -9.00 -12.72 -7.73
C TYR A 306 -8.85 -12.04 -6.36
N ARG A 307 -9.43 -12.61 -5.30
CA ARG A 307 -9.29 -12.11 -3.91
C ARG A 307 -9.44 -10.58 -3.75
N LYS A 308 -8.40 -9.84 -3.31
CA LYS A 308 -8.44 -8.38 -3.12
C LYS A 308 -8.40 -7.64 -4.45
N ASN A 309 -7.34 -7.87 -5.24
CA ASN A 309 -6.98 -7.26 -6.52
C ASN A 309 -7.77 -6.03 -6.97
N LEU A 310 -7.76 -5.05 -6.10
CA LEU A 310 -8.44 -3.78 -6.23
C LEU A 310 -7.49 -2.73 -5.71
N GLY A 311 -7.13 -1.79 -6.57
CA GLY A 311 -6.14 -0.75 -6.31
C GLY A 311 -6.61 0.61 -6.81
N TYR A 312 -6.21 1.68 -6.12
CA TYR A 312 -6.38 3.05 -6.58
C TYR A 312 -5.01 3.58 -6.98
N ASN A 313 -4.83 3.96 -8.25
CA ASN A 313 -3.63 4.65 -8.69
C ASN A 313 -3.81 6.18 -8.50
N PRO A 314 -3.15 6.81 -7.51
CA PRO A 314 -3.32 8.23 -7.22
C PRO A 314 -2.71 9.15 -8.29
N GLN A 315 -1.72 8.65 -9.05
CA GLN A 315 -1.02 9.43 -10.08
C GLN A 315 -1.90 9.62 -11.32
N THR A 316 -2.68 8.60 -11.68
CA THR A 316 -3.51 8.60 -12.91
C THR A 316 -5.00 8.71 -12.65
N ASN A 317 -5.44 8.73 -11.38
CA ASN A 317 -6.86 8.72 -11.00
C ASN A 317 -7.61 7.50 -11.55
N GLN A 318 -6.99 6.32 -11.44
CA GLN A 318 -7.51 5.08 -12.02
C GLN A 318 -7.77 4.01 -10.97
N ILE A 319 -8.82 3.23 -11.19
CA ILE A 319 -8.99 1.93 -10.53
C ILE A 319 -8.21 0.89 -11.31
N VAL A 320 -7.33 0.18 -10.62
CA VAL A 320 -6.56 -0.93 -11.18
C VAL A 320 -7.07 -2.22 -10.57
N THR A 321 -7.39 -3.19 -11.43
CA THR A 321 -7.84 -4.52 -11.01
C THR A 321 -7.13 -5.60 -11.80
N THR A 322 -7.00 -6.80 -11.24
CA THR A 322 -6.65 -7.98 -12.03
C THR A 322 -7.78 -9.00 -12.03
N THR A 323 -7.84 -9.78 -13.11
CA THR A 323 -8.72 -10.95 -13.20
C THR A 323 -7.94 -12.19 -13.62
N VAL A 324 -8.51 -13.33 -13.26
CA VAL A 324 -8.15 -14.65 -13.78
C VAL A 324 -9.32 -15.21 -14.59
N GLN A 325 -9.06 -16.12 -15.52
CA GLN A 325 -10.13 -16.82 -16.21
C GLN A 325 -10.88 -17.76 -15.27
N ASP A 326 -12.21 -17.76 -15.41
CA ASP A 326 -13.10 -18.64 -14.66
C ASP A 326 -12.75 -20.11 -14.91
N GLY A 327 -12.59 -20.90 -13.86
CA GLY A 327 -12.29 -22.33 -13.94
C GLY A 327 -11.16 -22.75 -13.00
N TYR A 328 -10.43 -23.80 -13.41
CA TYR A 328 -9.31 -24.40 -12.67
C TYR A 328 -8.14 -24.71 -13.61
N GLY A 329 -6.98 -25.06 -13.05
CA GLY A 329 -5.81 -25.47 -13.83
C GLY A 329 -5.36 -24.37 -14.80
N ALA A 330 -5.21 -24.70 -16.08
CA ALA A 330 -4.71 -23.80 -17.12
C ALA A 330 -5.51 -22.49 -17.30
N ASN A 331 -6.75 -22.38 -16.78
CA ASN A 331 -7.47 -21.11 -16.77
C ASN A 331 -6.71 -20.01 -15.99
N TYR A 332 -5.93 -20.37 -14.98
CA TYR A 332 -5.10 -19.43 -14.21
C TYR A 332 -3.85 -18.96 -14.98
N GLU A 333 -3.63 -19.43 -16.21
CA GLU A 333 -2.59 -18.89 -17.10
C GLU A 333 -3.08 -17.66 -17.90
N VAL A 334 -4.39 -17.40 -17.90
CA VAL A 334 -5.02 -16.30 -18.63
C VAL A 334 -5.38 -15.20 -17.64
N ASN A 335 -4.49 -14.21 -17.55
CA ASN A 335 -4.61 -13.11 -16.59
C ASN A 335 -4.63 -11.76 -17.29
N ASN A 336 -5.31 -10.80 -16.68
CA ASN A 336 -5.43 -9.45 -17.22
C ASN A 336 -5.29 -8.42 -16.10
N ILE A 337 -4.62 -7.30 -16.40
CA ILE A 337 -4.70 -6.06 -15.62
C ILE A 337 -5.64 -5.10 -16.36
N TYR A 338 -6.60 -4.52 -15.65
CA TYR A 338 -7.50 -3.50 -16.17
C TYR A 338 -7.27 -2.18 -15.48
N PHE A 339 -7.38 -1.11 -16.26
CA PHE A 339 -7.28 0.27 -15.81
C PHE A 339 -8.59 0.96 -16.16
N HIS A 340 -9.32 1.39 -15.15
CA HIS A 340 -10.58 2.12 -15.31
C HIS A 340 -10.45 3.53 -14.78
N ASP A 341 -11.12 4.48 -15.42
CA ASP A 341 -11.28 5.82 -14.87
C ASP A 341 -12.05 5.76 -13.54
N ALA A 342 -11.49 6.33 -12.46
CA ALA A 342 -12.07 6.20 -11.12
C ALA A 342 -13.37 7.02 -10.93
N ALA A 343 -13.61 8.03 -11.78
CA ALA A 343 -14.82 8.83 -11.73
C ALA A 343 -16.00 8.10 -12.41
N THR A 344 -15.75 7.58 -13.60
CA THR A 344 -16.79 7.08 -14.54
C THR A 344 -16.87 5.55 -14.64
N GLY A 345 -15.82 4.83 -14.27
CA GLY A 345 -15.72 3.36 -14.39
C GLY A 345 -15.39 2.88 -15.80
N GLN A 346 -15.20 3.80 -16.76
CA GLN A 346 -14.86 3.46 -18.14
C GLN A 346 -13.50 2.75 -18.21
N LEU A 347 -13.45 1.66 -18.97
CA LEU A 347 -12.19 0.95 -19.25
C LEU A 347 -11.31 1.84 -20.12
N ILE A 348 -10.09 2.11 -19.66
CA ILE A 348 -9.07 2.86 -20.38
C ILE A 348 -8.11 1.92 -21.08
N LYS A 349 -7.63 0.90 -20.37
CA LYS A 349 -6.60 -0.02 -20.86
C LYS A 349 -6.77 -1.41 -20.25
N GLN A 350 -6.50 -2.42 -21.06
CA GLN A 350 -6.33 -3.81 -20.64
C GLN A 350 -4.94 -4.28 -21.03
N ILE A 351 -4.29 -5.04 -20.15
CA ILE A 351 -2.96 -5.62 -20.38
C ILE A 351 -3.02 -7.10 -20.04
N PRO A 352 -2.98 -7.99 -21.05
CA PRO A 352 -2.89 -9.42 -20.80
C PRO A 352 -1.48 -9.77 -20.31
N TYR A 353 -1.41 -10.76 -19.44
CA TYR A 353 -0.15 -11.38 -19.06
C TYR A 353 -0.35 -12.88 -18.86
N SER A 354 0.63 -13.66 -19.35
CA SER A 354 0.57 -15.12 -19.34
C SER A 354 1.46 -15.69 -18.24
N GLY A 355 1.05 -16.83 -17.72
CA GLY A 355 1.75 -17.55 -16.65
C GLY A 355 0.85 -17.79 -15.45
N TYR A 356 1.28 -18.68 -14.56
CA TYR A 356 0.47 -19.11 -13.43
C TYR A 356 0.60 -18.13 -12.26
N TYR A 357 -0.25 -17.10 -12.23
CA TYR A 357 -0.20 -16.04 -11.24
C TYR A 357 -1.40 -16.03 -10.30
N PHE A 358 -1.13 -15.67 -9.06
CA PHE A 358 -2.11 -15.50 -8.00
C PHE A 358 -1.94 -14.11 -7.39
N PRO A 359 -2.36 -13.05 -8.08
CA PRO A 359 -2.12 -11.70 -7.62
C PRO A 359 -2.85 -11.49 -6.28
N ALA A 360 -2.16 -11.13 -5.22
CA ALA A 360 -2.72 -10.94 -3.88
C ALA A 360 -3.31 -9.54 -3.75
N MET A 361 -2.51 -8.53 -4.12
CA MET A 361 -2.83 -7.10 -4.00
C MET A 361 -1.85 -6.24 -4.80
N PHE A 362 -2.21 -4.96 -4.93
CA PHE A 362 -1.32 -3.92 -5.44
C PHE A 362 -0.70 -3.12 -4.30
N VAL A 363 0.49 -2.57 -4.55
CA VAL A 363 1.09 -1.52 -3.72
C VAL A 363 1.45 -0.35 -4.62
N PHE A 364 0.83 0.79 -4.38
CA PHE A 364 1.15 2.06 -5.04
C PHE A 364 2.05 2.86 -4.12
N HIS A 365 2.99 3.61 -4.71
CA HIS A 365 3.80 4.54 -3.94
C HIS A 365 2.91 5.58 -3.27
N GLU A 366 3.22 5.88 -2.01
CA GLU A 366 2.63 7.03 -1.35
C GLU A 366 3.11 8.28 -2.12
N ASN A 367 2.19 9.21 -2.38
CA ASN A 367 2.62 10.51 -2.87
C ASN A 367 3.50 11.12 -1.77
N SER A 368 4.73 11.47 -2.08
CA SER A 368 5.52 12.41 -1.28
C SER A 368 4.68 13.68 -1.16
N ILE A 369 4.04 13.89 -0.01
CA ILE A 369 3.36 15.17 0.29
C ILE A 369 4.41 16.19 0.70
#